data_AF-A0A3P3VUT5-F1
#
_entry.id   AF-A0A3P3VUT5-F1
#
_cell.length_a   1.000
_cell.length_b   1.000
_cell.length_c   1.000
_cell.angle_alpha   90.00
_cell.angle_beta   90.00
_cell.angle_gamma   90.00
#
_symmetry.space_group_name_H-M   'P 1'
#
loop_
_entity.id
_entity.type
_entity.pdbx_description
1 polymer ?
#
loop_
_entity_poly.entity_id
_entity_poly.type
_entity_poly.pdbx_seq_one_letter_code
_entity_poly.pdbx_strand_id
1 'polypeptide(L)'
;MTTTDSTLPLNDRRLYFLLLMQAPILLVSGFVGVGMLGFSLASAVAIALLTQIGYSLLKGTPLFGLLGAVLMMSTSALLIQSQLGMIEMHFHIFASMVVLLIYQRWQPILVALVTVAVHHLLFTYLQLEGASLAGMPLIVFANECNWGITFVHALFAGVEAAVLMLMATLMARESNTNRGIAEAIEKISAQADLSIRLPAAEQPAEVAFNRMMDQLAESFSEFHRIAERLSESSTTLNDLGDQARHSTQSQLSLSQRLSNSAQQVLDSMSGVVANSSESAERSSSVAHASLDDNQQVLKVMGDMRLLEEEIDRVASYLGELTQDVKAVTALLQAIRGISEQTNLLALNAAIEAARAGESGRGFAVVADEVRALAQRTSDSTDEIQTVLERLDSSVVKTVQAMESGKQQTTRNAAQVMAVSDRMASRAEEISQVSSWNRSAADATGEQEHTLQQMGEEIEENTSTVEVLNGRMQELIGQAQELAELAELYRTQAERFRV
;
A
#
# COMPACT_ATOMS: atom_id res chain seq x y z
N MET A 1 37.70 56.21 1.40
CA MET A 1 37.49 56.34 2.86
C MET A 1 38.77 55.91 3.54
N THR A 2 39.43 56.84 4.23
CA THR A 2 40.64 56.59 5.01
C THR A 2 40.28 55.64 6.15
N THR A 3 40.63 54.36 6.01
CA THR A 3 40.59 53.39 7.09
C THR A 3 41.46 53.94 8.21
N THR A 4 40.84 54.40 9.30
CA THR A 4 41.53 54.67 10.56
C THR A 4 42.16 53.36 10.97
N ASP A 5 43.48 53.28 10.80
CA ASP A 5 44.27 52.12 11.15
C ASP A 5 44.25 51.99 12.67
N SER A 6 43.32 51.18 13.16
CA SER A 6 42.94 51.05 14.59
C SER A 6 44.09 50.63 15.49
N THR A 7 45.21 50.20 14.89
CA THR A 7 46.44 49.80 15.56
C THR A 7 47.40 50.96 15.83
N LEU A 8 47.24 52.11 15.15
CA LEU A 8 48.15 53.26 15.23
C LEU A 8 48.35 53.77 16.68
N PRO A 9 47.32 53.99 17.51
CA PRO A 9 47.54 54.49 18.87
C PRO A 9 48.32 53.52 19.76
N LEU A 10 48.12 52.20 19.56
CA LEU A 10 48.83 51.16 20.29
C LEU A 10 50.31 51.11 19.85
N ASN A 11 50.54 51.17 18.54
CA ASN A 11 51.87 51.19 17.94
C ASN A 11 52.64 52.45 18.33
N ASP A 12 51.99 53.62 18.33
CA ASP A 12 52.56 54.88 18.80
C ASP A 12 52.94 54.81 20.27
N ARG A 13 52.11 54.21 21.12
CA ARG A 13 52.43 54.03 22.54
C ARG A 13 53.66 53.14 22.71
N ARG A 14 53.76 52.04 21.95
CA ARG A 14 54.93 51.14 21.97
C ARG A 14 56.20 51.87 21.52
N LEU A 15 56.14 52.56 20.39
CA LEU A 15 57.27 53.32 19.88
C LEU A 15 57.67 54.43 20.87
N TYR A 16 56.72 55.18 21.41
CA TYR A 16 56.99 56.23 22.40
C TYR A 16 57.79 55.74 23.60
N PHE A 17 57.42 54.57 24.16
CA PHE A 17 58.21 53.97 25.25
C PHE A 17 59.63 53.62 24.81
N LEU A 18 59.79 53.04 23.61
CA LEU A 18 61.11 52.71 23.06
C LEU A 18 61.95 53.97 22.78
N LEU A 19 61.33 55.06 22.30
CA LEU A 19 61.98 56.36 22.10
C LEU A 19 62.46 56.96 23.43
N LEU A 20 61.63 56.92 24.47
CA LEU A 20 62.01 57.40 25.81
C LEU A 20 63.13 56.56 26.43
N MET A 21 63.17 55.26 26.17
CA MET A 21 64.28 54.39 26.61
C MET A 21 65.62 54.74 25.96
N GLN A 22 65.63 55.54 24.89
CA GLN A 22 66.89 56.02 24.32
C GLN A 22 67.58 57.10 25.15
N ALA A 23 66.82 57.91 25.90
CA ALA A 23 67.40 58.93 26.76
C ALA A 23 68.37 58.35 27.82
N PRO A 24 68.01 57.29 28.59
CA PRO A 24 68.98 56.68 29.49
C PRO A 24 70.14 55.99 28.77
N ILE A 25 69.93 55.40 27.58
CA ILE A 25 71.03 54.82 26.78
C ILE A 25 72.05 55.89 26.37
N LEU A 26 71.56 57.03 25.87
CA LEU A 26 72.38 58.21 25.57
C LEU A 26 73.11 58.72 26.82
N LEU A 27 72.41 58.84 27.96
CA LEU A 27 73.03 59.29 29.20
C LEU A 27 74.16 58.36 29.65
N VAL A 28 73.94 57.04 29.63
CA VAL A 28 74.95 56.02 29.98
C VAL A 28 76.17 56.11 29.05
N SER A 29 75.96 56.41 27.75
CA SER A 29 77.07 56.63 26.82
C SER A 29 78.01 57.76 27.28
N GLY A 30 77.53 58.76 28.02
CA GLY A 30 78.41 59.82 28.54
C GLY A 30 79.36 59.35 29.65
N PHE A 31 78.98 58.30 30.40
CA PHE A 31 79.76 57.75 31.51
C PHE A 31 80.80 56.71 31.06
N VAL A 32 80.66 56.17 29.84
CA VAL A 32 81.48 55.09 29.30
C VAL A 32 82.25 55.60 28.08
N GLY A 33 83.54 55.27 27.97
CA GLY A 33 84.36 55.67 26.81
C GLY A 33 85.00 57.05 26.97
N VAL A 34 84.74 57.95 26.01
CA VAL A 34 85.44 59.25 25.85
C VAL A 34 85.12 60.27 26.96
N GLY A 35 84.05 60.06 27.73
CA GLY A 35 83.71 60.89 28.89
C GLY A 35 82.98 62.20 28.55
N MET A 36 82.15 62.22 27.50
CA MET A 36 81.38 63.39 27.05
C MET A 36 80.07 63.62 27.84
N LEU A 37 80.13 63.64 29.18
CA LEU A 37 78.95 63.69 30.05
C LEU A 37 78.01 64.87 29.77
N GLY A 38 78.56 66.08 29.56
CA GLY A 38 77.76 67.27 29.29
C GLY A 38 76.98 67.18 27.98
N PHE A 39 77.62 66.66 26.93
CA PHE A 39 77.00 66.46 25.62
C PHE A 39 75.94 65.35 25.66
N SER A 40 76.24 64.22 26.28
CA SER A 40 75.31 63.09 26.40
C SER A 40 74.09 63.43 27.27
N LEU A 41 74.27 64.18 28.37
CA LEU A 41 73.16 64.64 29.21
C LEU A 41 72.24 65.60 28.43
N ALA A 42 72.81 66.60 27.75
CA ALA A 42 72.04 67.54 26.94
C ALA A 42 71.29 66.82 25.81
N SER A 43 71.95 65.88 25.15
CA SER A 43 71.37 65.04 24.09
C SER A 43 70.23 64.15 24.59
N ALA A 44 70.41 63.49 25.74
CA ALA A 44 69.38 62.67 26.37
C ALA A 44 68.14 63.50 26.74
N VAL A 45 68.33 64.68 27.34
CA VAL A 45 67.23 65.60 27.66
C VAL A 45 66.54 66.09 26.39
N ALA A 46 67.30 66.45 25.36
CA ALA A 46 66.73 66.90 24.09
C ALA A 46 65.89 65.81 23.42
N ILE A 47 66.39 64.58 23.32
CA ILE A 47 65.64 63.45 22.74
C ILE A 47 64.40 63.13 23.58
N ALA A 48 64.49 63.14 24.92
CA ALA A 48 63.34 62.90 25.78
C ALA A 48 62.25 63.97 25.60
N LEU A 49 62.63 65.25 25.55
CA LEU A 49 61.69 66.36 25.34
C LEU A 49 61.07 66.33 23.94
N LEU A 50 61.88 66.13 22.90
CA LEU A 50 61.39 66.03 21.52
C LEU A 50 60.47 64.82 21.34
N THR A 51 60.78 63.70 21.99
CA THR A 51 59.92 62.51 22.03
C THR A 51 58.59 62.82 22.72
N GLN A 52 58.64 63.47 23.90
CA GLN A 52 57.45 63.84 24.66
C GLN A 52 56.54 64.79 23.89
N ILE A 53 57.12 65.84 23.30
CA ILE A 53 56.41 66.85 22.50
C ILE A 53 55.87 66.20 21.22
N GLY A 54 56.69 65.40 20.54
CA GLY A 54 56.28 64.68 19.34
C GLY A 54 55.09 63.76 19.61
N TYR A 55 55.12 63.00 20.72
CA TYR A 55 54.03 62.10 21.08
C TYR A 55 52.76 62.85 21.46
N SER A 56 52.86 63.94 22.22
CA SER A 56 51.66 64.70 22.62
C SER A 56 50.96 65.36 21.43
N LEU A 57 51.73 65.82 20.44
CA LEU A 57 51.22 66.53 19.26
C LEU A 57 50.78 65.59 18.12
N LEU A 58 51.52 64.50 17.89
CA LEU A 58 51.36 63.68 16.68
C LEU A 58 50.77 62.29 16.93
N LYS A 59 50.51 61.88 18.19
CA LYS A 59 49.89 60.57 18.47
C LYS A 59 48.60 60.35 17.67
N GLY A 60 48.41 59.13 17.19
CA GLY A 60 47.29 58.74 16.34
C GLY A 60 47.41 59.17 14.88
N THR A 61 48.50 59.86 14.51
CA THR A 61 48.77 60.27 13.12
C THR A 61 49.96 59.49 12.55
N PRO A 62 50.00 59.24 11.23
CA PRO A 62 51.15 58.59 10.60
C PRO A 62 52.45 59.38 10.75
N LEU A 63 52.36 60.67 11.06
CA LEU A 63 53.52 61.56 11.24
C LEU A 63 54.34 61.20 12.47
N PHE A 64 53.72 60.65 13.54
CA PHE A 64 54.48 60.24 14.72
C PHE A 64 55.47 59.12 14.42
N GLY A 65 55.08 58.14 13.59
CA GLY A 65 55.99 57.08 13.15
C GLY A 65 57.17 57.61 12.32
N LEU A 66 56.93 58.60 11.46
CA LEU A 66 58.00 59.26 10.68
C LEU A 66 58.93 60.09 11.59
N LEU A 67 58.36 60.85 12.53
CA LEU A 67 59.14 61.60 13.52
C LEU A 67 59.96 60.64 14.39
N GLY A 68 59.36 59.53 14.82
CA GLY A 68 60.05 58.50 15.58
C GLY A 68 61.24 57.90 14.85
N ALA A 69 61.11 57.66 13.54
CA ALA A 69 62.24 57.27 12.69
C ALA A 69 63.35 58.32 12.73
N VAL A 70 63.02 59.61 12.55
CA VAL A 70 64.00 60.71 12.65
C VAL A 70 64.65 60.78 14.04
N LEU A 71 63.87 60.64 15.12
CA LEU A 71 64.36 60.68 16.49
C LEU A 71 65.27 59.48 16.81
N MET A 72 64.99 58.30 16.26
CA MET A 72 65.86 57.11 16.42
C MET A 72 67.16 57.24 15.66
N MET A 73 67.12 57.79 14.45
CA MET A 73 68.33 58.02 13.70
C MET A 73 69.14 59.18 14.29
N SER A 74 68.48 60.22 14.80
CA SER A 74 69.11 61.31 15.57
C SER A 74 69.74 60.79 16.86
N THR A 75 69.09 59.87 17.57
CA THR A 75 69.67 59.21 18.74
C THR A 75 70.92 58.44 18.35
N SER A 76 70.86 57.66 17.26
CA SER A 76 72.02 56.92 16.74
C SER A 76 73.18 57.86 16.39
N ALA A 77 72.89 58.97 15.71
CA ALA A 77 73.87 60.02 15.42
C ALA A 77 74.52 60.61 16.68
N LEU A 78 73.71 60.89 17.71
CA LEU A 78 74.19 61.42 18.98
C LEU A 78 75.03 60.39 19.76
N LEU A 79 74.69 59.09 19.69
CA LEU A 79 75.52 58.00 20.24
C LEU A 79 76.85 57.85 19.52
N ILE A 80 76.85 57.96 18.19
CA ILE A 80 78.07 57.93 17.39
C ILE A 80 78.97 59.11 17.78
N GLN A 81 78.41 60.32 17.87
CA GLN A 81 79.16 61.51 18.26
C GLN A 81 79.65 61.47 19.73
N SER A 82 78.84 60.97 20.68
CA SER A 82 79.23 60.89 22.10
C SER A 82 80.40 59.91 22.34
N GLN A 83 80.62 59.00 21.38
CA GLN A 83 81.71 58.04 21.37
C GLN A 83 82.75 58.33 20.28
N LEU A 84 82.78 59.55 19.72
CA LEU A 84 83.74 59.97 18.70
C LEU A 84 83.85 58.99 17.51
N GLY A 85 82.71 58.53 16.98
CA GLY A 85 82.66 57.76 15.74
C GLY A 85 82.89 56.25 15.88
N MET A 86 82.79 55.67 17.08
CA MET A 86 82.96 54.22 17.27
C MET A 86 82.00 53.40 16.40
N ILE A 87 82.51 52.33 15.79
CA ILE A 87 81.75 51.47 14.85
C ILE A 87 80.60 50.76 15.59
N GLU A 88 80.79 50.36 16.84
CA GLU A 88 79.78 49.68 17.65
C GLU A 88 78.52 50.53 17.83
N MET A 89 78.65 51.86 17.88
CA MET A 89 77.50 52.76 17.96
C MET A 89 76.68 52.79 16.67
N HIS A 90 77.27 52.43 15.52
CA HIS A 90 76.55 52.32 14.25
C HIS A 90 75.61 51.12 14.23
N PHE A 91 75.87 50.06 15.01
CA PHE A 91 74.95 48.92 15.12
C PHE A 91 73.58 49.32 15.69
N HIS A 92 73.51 50.41 16.45
CA HIS A 92 72.24 50.95 16.92
C HIS A 92 71.32 51.37 15.78
N ILE A 93 71.85 51.83 14.64
CA ILE A 93 71.07 52.21 13.45
C ILE A 93 70.24 51.02 12.98
N PHE A 94 70.88 49.87 12.79
CA PHE A 94 70.24 48.64 12.32
C PHE A 94 69.23 48.12 13.35
N ALA A 95 69.61 48.05 14.62
CA ALA A 95 68.72 47.61 15.70
C ALA A 95 67.47 48.49 15.83
N SER A 96 67.62 49.81 15.69
CA SER A 96 66.51 50.76 15.82
C SER A 96 65.64 50.84 14.56
N MET A 97 66.16 50.54 13.37
CA MET A 97 65.36 50.42 12.15
C MET A 97 64.38 49.25 12.20
N VAL A 98 64.78 48.11 12.79
CA VAL A 98 63.89 46.93 12.95
C VAL A 98 62.65 47.27 13.79
N VAL A 99 62.79 48.11 14.82
CA VAL A 99 61.66 48.56 15.67
C VAL A 99 60.57 49.24 14.85
N LEU A 100 60.93 49.91 13.75
CA LEU A 100 59.97 50.60 12.89
C LEU A 100 59.02 49.64 12.14
N LEU A 101 59.33 48.33 12.09
CA LEU A 101 58.42 47.30 11.57
C LEU A 101 57.11 47.19 12.35
N ILE A 102 57.04 47.71 13.59
CA ILE A 102 55.78 47.79 14.37
C ILE A 102 54.69 48.54 13.58
N TYR A 103 55.06 49.50 12.73
CA TYR A 103 54.11 50.23 11.89
C TYR A 103 53.68 49.47 10.63
N GLN A 104 54.37 48.38 10.27
CA GLN A 104 54.12 47.60 9.06
C GLN A 104 54.01 48.49 7.81
N ARG A 105 54.83 49.54 7.77
CA ARG A 105 54.81 50.58 6.74
C ARG A 105 56.24 50.83 6.29
N TRP A 106 56.43 51.01 4.99
CA TRP A 106 57.75 51.26 4.42
C TRP A 106 58.22 52.70 4.69
N GLN A 107 57.29 53.65 4.90
CA GLN A 107 57.61 55.07 5.01
C GLN A 107 58.53 55.41 6.20
N PRO A 108 58.30 54.93 7.44
CA PRO A 108 59.22 55.18 8.56
C PRO A 108 60.64 54.65 8.29
N ILE A 109 60.76 53.49 7.64
CA ILE A 109 62.05 52.87 7.31
C ILE A 109 62.81 53.72 6.28
N LEU A 110 62.11 54.22 5.24
CA LEU A 110 62.72 55.13 4.27
C LEU A 110 63.16 56.43 4.93
N VAL A 111 62.34 57.01 5.80
CA VAL A 111 62.68 58.24 6.53
C VAL A 111 63.90 58.01 7.42
N ALA A 112 64.00 56.86 8.08
CA ALA A 112 65.19 56.49 8.84
C ALA A 112 66.43 56.42 7.93
N LEU A 113 66.33 55.72 6.78
CA LEU A 113 67.44 55.61 5.82
C LEU A 113 67.91 56.98 5.34
N VAL A 114 66.99 57.85 4.95
CA VAL A 114 67.30 59.21 4.50
C VAL A 114 67.96 60.03 5.61
N THR A 115 67.46 59.93 6.84
CA THR A 115 68.02 60.65 7.99
C THR A 115 69.47 60.22 8.26
N VAL A 116 69.73 58.91 8.23
CA VAL A 116 71.08 58.35 8.40
C VAL A 116 71.99 58.73 7.24
N ALA A 117 71.50 58.66 6.01
CA ALA A 117 72.27 59.02 4.82
C ALA A 117 72.68 60.50 4.85
N VAL A 118 71.75 61.40 5.18
CA VAL A 118 72.03 62.83 5.34
C VAL A 118 73.06 63.05 6.45
N HIS A 119 72.89 62.41 7.61
CA HIS A 119 73.86 62.49 8.70
C HIS A 119 75.26 62.04 8.26
N HIS A 120 75.39 60.85 7.69
CA HIS A 120 76.69 60.28 7.34
C HIS A 120 77.37 61.05 6.21
N LEU A 121 76.64 61.49 5.18
CA LEU A 121 77.22 62.29 4.10
C LEU A 121 77.68 63.66 4.61
N LEU A 122 76.85 64.34 5.41
CA LEU A 122 77.17 65.65 5.95
C LEU A 122 78.34 65.58 6.95
N PHE A 123 78.32 64.64 7.87
CA PHE A 123 79.36 64.51 8.88
C PHE A 123 80.66 63.94 8.32
N THR A 124 80.63 63.14 7.24
CA THR A 124 81.85 62.78 6.50
C THR A 124 82.51 64.04 5.94
N TYR A 125 81.75 64.92 5.28
CA TYR A 125 82.26 66.17 4.76
C TYR A 125 82.83 67.07 5.88
N LEU A 126 82.08 67.26 6.96
CA LEU A 126 82.50 68.09 8.09
C LEU A 126 83.75 67.53 8.80
N GLN A 127 83.86 66.20 8.95
CA GLN A 127 85.02 65.56 9.56
C GLN A 127 86.27 65.69 8.69
N LEU A 128 86.15 65.58 7.36
CA LEU A 128 87.25 65.76 6.41
C LEU A 128 87.79 67.20 6.40
N GLU A 129 86.92 68.19 6.57
CA GLU A 129 87.28 69.62 6.68
C GLU A 129 87.76 70.01 8.09
N GLY A 130 87.81 69.08 9.04
CA GLY A 130 88.24 69.35 10.42
C GLY A 130 87.28 70.25 11.21
N ALA A 131 85.99 70.25 10.86
CA ALA A 131 84.99 71.09 11.51
C ALA A 131 84.81 70.69 12.99
N SER A 132 84.70 71.71 13.85
CA SER A 132 84.40 71.54 15.27
C SER A 132 83.25 72.46 15.69
N LEU A 133 82.43 71.98 16.62
CA LEU A 133 81.32 72.72 17.20
C LEU A 133 81.58 72.92 18.69
N ALA A 134 81.65 74.18 19.14
CA ALA A 134 81.95 74.54 20.53
C ALA A 134 83.22 73.84 21.10
N GLY A 135 84.24 73.69 20.26
CA GLY A 135 85.51 73.03 20.63
C GLY A 135 85.50 71.50 20.55
N MET A 136 84.37 70.87 20.21
CA MET A 136 84.27 69.42 20.02
C MET A 136 84.37 69.08 18.52
N PRO A 137 85.25 68.15 18.10
CA PRO A 137 85.32 67.72 16.70
C PRO A 137 84.05 66.97 16.31
N LEU A 138 83.51 67.25 15.12
CA LEU A 138 82.38 66.51 14.58
C LEU A 138 82.92 65.23 13.93
N ILE A 139 82.55 64.08 14.47
CA ILE A 139 83.11 62.79 14.08
C ILE A 139 81.99 61.80 13.78
N VAL A 140 82.03 61.23 12.58
CA VAL A 140 81.18 60.11 12.17
C VAL A 140 81.94 58.78 12.20
N PHE A 141 83.23 58.78 11.83
CA PHE A 141 84.07 57.56 11.86
C PHE A 141 85.30 57.77 12.73
N ALA A 142 85.51 56.91 13.74
CA ALA A 142 86.63 57.05 14.69
C ALA A 142 88.02 56.85 14.06
N ASN A 143 88.11 56.00 13.04
CA ASN A 143 89.36 55.64 12.37
C ASN A 143 89.53 56.45 11.07
N GLU A 144 89.77 55.78 9.95
CA GLU A 144 89.86 56.43 8.64
C GLU A 144 88.49 56.98 8.22
N CYS A 145 88.39 58.29 8.03
CA CYS A 145 87.23 58.93 7.42
C CYS A 145 87.56 59.19 5.95
N ASN A 146 86.84 58.52 5.04
CA ASN A 146 86.95 58.74 3.60
C ASN A 146 85.60 58.43 2.92
N TRP A 147 85.41 58.97 1.73
CA TRP A 147 84.19 58.77 0.95
C TRP A 147 83.91 57.28 0.62
N GLY A 148 84.95 56.45 0.49
CA GLY A 148 84.80 55.02 0.22
C GLY A 148 84.08 54.28 1.34
N ILE A 149 84.48 54.50 2.60
CA ILE A 149 83.85 53.90 3.78
C ILE A 149 82.40 54.38 3.92
N THR A 150 82.13 55.67 3.67
CA THR A 150 80.78 56.23 3.68
C THR A 150 79.87 55.58 2.63
N PHE A 151 80.37 55.33 1.41
CA PHE A 151 79.60 54.65 0.38
C PHE A 151 79.33 53.18 0.70
N VAL A 152 80.29 52.47 1.28
CA VAL A 152 80.08 51.08 1.74
C VAL A 152 79.01 51.04 2.83
N HIS A 153 79.06 51.94 3.82
CA HIS A 153 78.02 52.04 4.86
C HIS A 153 76.65 52.37 4.27
N ALA A 154 76.58 53.32 3.32
CA ALA A 154 75.35 53.68 2.64
C ALA A 154 74.75 52.50 1.86
N LEU A 155 75.59 51.66 1.23
CA LEU A 155 75.15 50.45 0.53
C LEU A 155 74.53 49.44 1.50
N PHE A 156 75.19 49.11 2.61
CA PHE A 156 74.66 48.17 3.60
C PHE A 156 73.35 48.68 4.22
N ALA A 157 73.31 49.96 4.63
CA ALA A 157 72.09 50.56 5.15
C ALA A 157 70.95 50.58 4.11
N GLY A 158 71.26 50.81 2.84
CA GLY A 158 70.29 50.77 1.75
C GLY A 158 69.72 49.38 1.49
N VAL A 159 70.57 48.35 1.48
CA VAL A 159 70.15 46.94 1.32
C VAL A 159 69.30 46.49 2.49
N GLU A 160 69.70 46.78 3.73
CA GLU A 160 68.92 46.44 4.91
C GLU A 160 67.56 47.15 4.91
N ALA A 161 67.53 48.46 4.63
CA ALA A 161 66.29 49.20 4.52
C ALA A 161 65.37 48.60 3.45
N ALA A 162 65.90 48.14 2.31
CA ALA A 162 65.12 47.46 1.28
C ALA A 162 64.48 46.16 1.78
N VAL A 163 65.23 45.33 2.52
CA VAL A 163 64.72 44.09 3.13
C VAL A 163 63.64 44.41 4.18
N LEU A 164 63.86 45.40 5.05
CA LEU A 164 62.88 45.81 6.05
C LEU A 164 61.61 46.40 5.42
N MET A 165 61.75 47.18 4.34
CA MET A 165 60.59 47.68 3.59
C MET A 165 59.78 46.54 2.96
N LEU A 166 60.44 45.52 2.39
CA LEU A 166 59.77 44.32 1.88
C LEU A 166 59.02 43.59 3.02
N MET A 167 59.67 43.32 4.14
CA MET A 167 59.05 42.67 5.30
C MET A 167 57.86 43.47 5.83
N ALA A 168 57.97 44.79 5.94
CA ALA A 168 56.87 45.65 6.35
C ALA A 168 55.64 45.50 5.44
N THR A 169 55.84 45.42 4.12
CA THR A 169 54.73 45.22 3.17
C THR A 169 54.12 43.83 3.24
N LEU A 170 54.92 42.78 3.47
CA LEU A 170 54.42 41.41 3.64
C LEU A 170 53.59 41.29 4.93
N MET A 171 54.09 41.83 6.05
CA MET A 171 53.37 41.86 7.32
C MET A 171 52.05 42.64 7.22
N ALA A 172 52.04 43.77 6.50
CA ALA A 172 50.83 44.54 6.29
C ALA A 172 49.78 43.78 5.47
N ARG A 173 50.20 43.03 4.45
CA ARG A 173 49.29 42.18 3.66
C ARG A 173 48.66 41.09 4.53
N GLU A 174 49.48 40.34 5.27
CA GLU A 174 49.01 39.27 6.15
C GLU A 174 48.10 39.79 7.28
N SER A 175 48.47 40.91 7.91
CA SER A 175 47.64 41.52 8.96
C SER A 175 46.28 42.01 8.44
N ASN A 176 46.22 42.52 7.20
CA ASN A 176 44.97 42.94 6.59
C ASN A 176 44.06 41.74 6.29
N THR A 177 44.61 40.65 5.76
CA THR A 177 43.89 39.40 5.53
C THR A 177 43.32 38.83 6.83
N ASN A 178 44.12 38.74 7.88
CA ASN A 178 43.67 38.24 9.19
C ASN A 178 42.54 39.11 9.77
N ARG A 179 42.64 40.43 9.64
CA ARG A 179 41.58 41.35 10.05
C ARG A 179 40.31 41.15 9.23
N GLY A 180 40.42 41.02 7.90
CA GLY A 180 39.27 40.77 7.02
C GLY A 180 38.53 39.50 7.41
N ILE A 181 39.26 38.39 7.63
CA ILE A 181 38.68 37.12 8.10
C ILE A 181 38.01 37.31 9.46
N ALA A 182 38.65 37.97 10.42
CA ALA A 182 38.09 38.20 11.75
C ALA A 182 36.79 39.02 11.70
N GLU A 183 36.77 40.11 10.92
CA GLU A 183 35.58 40.92 10.70
C GLU A 183 34.46 40.14 10.02
N ALA A 184 34.78 39.25 9.08
CA ALA A 184 33.80 38.38 8.44
C ALA A 184 33.21 37.39 9.45
N ILE A 185 34.03 36.74 10.28
CA ILE A 185 33.59 35.82 11.35
C ILE A 185 32.69 36.56 12.36
N GLU A 186 33.07 37.76 12.77
CA GLU A 186 32.26 38.57 13.70
C GLU A 186 30.87 38.90 13.09
N LYS A 187 30.83 39.31 11.82
CA LYS A 187 29.56 39.56 11.11
C LYS A 187 28.71 38.30 10.98
N ILE A 188 29.32 37.17 10.60
CA ILE A 188 28.62 35.88 10.50
C ILE A 188 28.05 35.50 11.87
N SER A 189 28.82 35.61 12.95
CA SER A 189 28.35 35.26 14.29
C SER A 189 27.23 36.19 14.77
N ALA A 190 27.29 37.48 14.44
CA ALA A 190 26.29 38.46 14.87
C ALA A 190 24.98 38.38 14.07
N GLN A 191 25.06 38.04 12.79
CA GLN A 191 23.92 38.03 11.86
C GLN A 191 23.41 36.63 11.54
N ALA A 192 24.14 35.60 11.99
CA ALA A 192 23.96 34.21 11.57
C ALA A 192 23.91 34.06 10.04
N ASP A 193 24.74 34.82 9.31
CA ASP A 193 24.67 34.92 7.85
C ASP A 193 25.87 34.24 7.19
N LEU A 194 25.69 32.99 6.76
CA LEU A 194 26.66 32.18 6.05
C LEU A 194 26.83 32.61 4.59
N SER A 195 26.05 33.58 4.07
CA SER A 195 26.25 34.13 2.71
C SER A 195 27.46 35.07 2.61
N ILE A 196 28.02 35.49 3.75
CA ILE A 196 29.13 36.44 3.81
C ILE A 196 30.41 35.83 3.21
N ARG A 197 31.04 36.57 2.28
CA ARG A 197 32.32 36.22 1.66
C ARG A 197 33.31 37.38 1.76
N LEU A 198 34.59 37.04 1.76
CA LEU A 198 35.67 38.02 1.62
C LEU A 198 35.76 38.45 0.15
N PRO A 199 35.59 39.75 -0.15
CA PRO A 199 35.70 40.26 -1.51
C PRO A 199 37.16 40.23 -1.98
N ALA A 200 37.37 39.90 -3.25
CA ALA A 200 38.72 39.85 -3.85
C ALA A 200 39.73 39.01 -3.04
N ALA A 201 39.33 37.80 -2.67
CA ALA A 201 40.18 36.85 -1.95
C ALA A 201 41.39 36.46 -2.81
N GLU A 202 42.55 37.01 -2.48
CA GLU A 202 43.82 36.76 -3.20
C GLU A 202 44.79 35.93 -2.35
N GLN A 203 44.69 36.03 -1.02
CA GLN A 203 45.53 35.25 -0.12
C GLN A 203 44.98 33.84 0.08
N PRO A 204 45.84 32.82 0.26
CA PRO A 204 45.40 31.44 0.48
C PRO A 204 44.39 31.27 1.63
N ALA A 205 44.54 32.06 2.70
CA ALA A 205 43.64 32.03 3.85
C ALA A 205 42.23 32.56 3.51
N GLU A 206 42.12 33.60 2.66
CA GLU A 206 40.84 34.18 2.25
C GLU A 206 40.06 33.22 1.34
N VAL A 207 40.78 32.56 0.41
CA VAL A 207 40.20 31.55 -0.48
C VAL A 207 39.73 30.33 0.32
N ALA A 208 40.53 29.86 1.28
CA ALA A 208 40.15 28.75 2.16
C ALA A 208 38.92 29.08 3.01
N PHE A 209 38.85 30.32 3.54
CA PHE A 209 37.69 30.80 4.28
C PHE A 209 36.43 30.80 3.41
N ASN A 210 36.46 31.40 2.22
CA ASN A 210 35.31 31.44 1.32
C ASN A 210 34.83 30.03 0.93
N ARG A 211 35.76 29.11 0.62
CA ARG A 211 35.42 27.72 0.31
C ARG A 211 34.74 27.01 1.48
N MET A 212 35.21 27.22 2.71
CA MET A 212 34.57 26.68 3.91
C MET A 212 33.15 27.23 4.07
N MET A 213 32.96 28.53 3.82
CA MET A 213 31.63 29.14 3.88
C MET A 213 30.69 28.61 2.79
N ASP A 214 31.19 28.32 1.57
CA ASP A 214 30.40 27.68 0.51
C ASP A 214 29.92 26.28 0.93
N GLN A 215 30.80 25.47 1.53
CA GLN A 215 30.44 24.13 2.01
C GLN A 215 29.43 24.17 3.16
N LEU A 216 29.56 25.14 4.07
CA LEU A 216 28.57 25.32 5.14
C LEU A 216 27.23 25.78 4.57
N ALA A 217 27.23 26.77 3.67
CA ALA A 217 26.04 27.25 2.99
C ALA A 217 25.28 26.09 2.29
N GLU A 218 26.00 25.28 1.51
CA GLU A 218 25.43 24.10 0.84
C GLU A 218 24.83 23.10 1.84
N SER A 219 25.52 22.82 2.95
CA SER A 219 25.03 21.90 3.99
C SER A 219 23.73 22.38 4.65
N PHE A 220 23.61 23.68 4.93
CA PHE A 220 22.38 24.26 5.50
C PHE A 220 21.23 24.31 4.48
N SER A 221 21.52 24.53 3.19
CA SER A 221 20.53 24.41 2.12
C SER A 221 20.02 22.97 1.98
N GLU A 222 20.89 21.98 2.09
CA GLU A 222 20.51 20.56 2.11
C GLU A 222 19.63 20.22 3.32
N PHE A 223 19.91 20.77 4.51
CA PHE A 223 19.01 20.60 5.66
C PHE A 223 17.60 21.17 5.41
N HIS A 224 17.49 22.31 4.74
CA HIS A 224 16.19 22.88 4.36
C HIS A 224 15.42 21.92 3.44
N ARG A 225 16.10 21.40 2.41
CA ARG A 225 15.51 20.45 1.46
C ARG A 225 15.11 19.13 2.13
N ILE A 226 15.90 18.63 3.08
CA ILE A 226 15.57 17.45 3.88
C ILE A 226 14.32 17.71 4.72
N ALA A 227 14.24 18.86 5.40
CA ALA A 227 13.08 19.24 6.20
C ALA A 227 11.79 19.29 5.37
N GLU A 228 11.81 19.93 4.19
CA GLU A 228 10.66 19.96 3.28
C GLU A 228 10.21 18.56 2.86
N ARG A 229 11.16 17.70 2.47
CA ARG A 229 10.86 16.32 2.05
C ARG A 229 10.30 15.47 3.20
N LEU A 230 10.80 15.63 4.42
CA LEU A 230 10.25 14.94 5.60
C LEU A 230 8.83 15.42 5.90
N SER A 231 8.58 16.73 5.81
CA SER A 231 7.25 17.31 6.01
C SER A 231 6.24 16.76 4.98
N GLU A 232 6.57 16.79 3.69
CA GLU A 232 5.75 16.22 2.62
C GLU A 232 5.50 14.71 2.81
N SER A 233 6.54 13.95 3.19
CA SER A 233 6.43 12.52 3.46
C SER A 233 5.50 12.25 4.64
N SER A 234 5.59 13.04 5.70
CA SER A 234 4.70 12.95 6.86
C SER A 234 3.23 13.20 6.48
N THR A 235 2.96 14.27 5.73
CA THR A 235 1.58 14.57 5.27
C THR A 235 1.03 13.42 4.42
N THR A 236 1.84 12.90 3.51
CA THR A 236 1.46 11.76 2.65
C THR A 236 1.17 10.50 3.47
N LEU A 237 1.99 10.19 4.49
CA LEU A 237 1.78 9.05 5.38
C LEU A 237 0.51 9.21 6.22
N ASN A 238 0.19 10.43 6.65
CA ASN A 238 -1.02 10.70 7.42
C ASN A 238 -2.28 10.51 6.56
N ASP A 239 -2.29 11.03 5.34
CA ASP A 239 -3.39 10.83 4.38
C ASP A 239 -3.59 9.35 4.03
N LEU A 240 -2.49 8.61 3.80
CA LEU A 240 -2.53 7.16 3.59
C LEU A 240 -3.04 6.42 4.85
N GLY A 241 -2.63 6.93 6.02
CA GLY A 241 -3.11 6.58 7.35
C GLY A 241 -4.63 6.53 7.44
N ASP A 242 -5.25 7.68 7.17
CA ASP A 242 -6.69 7.86 7.23
C ASP A 242 -7.45 7.07 6.17
N GLN A 243 -6.94 7.01 4.93
CA GLN A 243 -7.54 6.21 3.86
C GLN A 243 -7.57 4.71 4.20
N ALA A 244 -6.47 4.18 4.73
CA ALA A 244 -6.38 2.80 5.17
C ALA A 244 -7.34 2.55 6.34
N ARG A 245 -7.43 3.45 7.32
CA ARG A 245 -8.39 3.35 8.44
C ARG A 245 -9.84 3.30 7.97
N HIS A 246 -10.21 4.12 6.98
CA HIS A 246 -11.57 4.08 6.41
C HIS A 246 -11.83 2.76 5.67
N SER A 247 -10.81 2.25 4.97
CA SER A 247 -10.88 0.98 4.25
C SER A 247 -11.02 -0.21 5.20
N THR A 248 -10.23 -0.26 6.28
CA THR A 248 -10.33 -1.33 7.29
C THR A 248 -11.68 -1.32 7.99
N GLN A 249 -12.21 -0.16 8.36
CA GLN A 249 -13.54 -0.06 8.97
C GLN A 249 -14.66 -0.55 8.03
N SER A 250 -14.56 -0.22 6.73
CA SER A 250 -15.48 -0.74 5.71
C SER A 250 -15.35 -2.26 5.56
N GLN A 251 -14.13 -2.79 5.59
CA GLN A 251 -13.84 -4.24 5.51
C GLN A 251 -14.41 -5.00 6.71
N LEU A 252 -14.31 -4.45 7.93
CA LEU A 252 -14.93 -5.02 9.13
C LEU A 252 -16.45 -5.10 9.01
N SER A 253 -17.09 -4.01 8.56
CA SER A 253 -18.54 -3.99 8.33
C SER A 253 -18.98 -4.99 7.26
N LEU A 254 -18.19 -5.14 6.18
CA LEU A 254 -18.44 -6.14 5.15
C LEU A 254 -18.31 -7.56 5.70
N SER A 255 -17.26 -7.85 6.48
CA SER A 255 -17.02 -9.17 7.07
C SER A 255 -18.17 -9.57 8.02
N GLN A 256 -18.65 -8.64 8.86
CA GLN A 256 -19.81 -8.88 9.70
C GLN A 256 -21.08 -9.20 8.90
N ARG A 257 -21.34 -8.47 7.81
CA ARG A 257 -22.48 -8.76 6.94
C ARG A 257 -22.35 -10.12 6.28
N LEU A 258 -21.15 -10.48 5.84
CA LEU A 258 -20.90 -11.76 5.19
C LEU A 258 -21.07 -12.93 6.17
N SER A 259 -20.59 -12.79 7.40
CA SER A 259 -20.82 -13.75 8.50
C SER A 259 -22.31 -13.93 8.78
N ASN A 260 -23.06 -12.84 8.93
CA ASN A 260 -24.52 -12.91 9.14
C ASN A 260 -25.24 -13.58 7.97
N SER A 261 -24.86 -13.27 6.72
CA SER A 261 -25.43 -13.90 5.53
C SER A 261 -25.09 -15.38 5.44
N ALA A 262 -23.85 -15.77 5.76
CA ALA A 262 -23.46 -17.18 5.79
C ALA A 262 -24.31 -17.96 6.80
N GLN A 263 -24.54 -17.41 8.00
CA GLN A 263 -25.41 -18.03 9.00
C GLN A 263 -26.85 -18.19 8.51
N GLN A 264 -27.42 -17.17 7.87
CA GLN A 264 -28.78 -17.27 7.31
C GLN A 264 -28.91 -18.33 6.21
N VAL A 265 -27.85 -18.51 5.39
CA VAL A 265 -27.83 -19.55 4.37
C VAL A 265 -27.70 -20.94 5.01
N LEU A 266 -26.84 -21.10 6.03
CA LEU A 266 -26.71 -22.34 6.78
C LEU A 266 -28.05 -22.77 7.40
N ASP A 267 -28.76 -21.85 8.05
CA ASP A 267 -30.08 -22.12 8.63
C ASP A 267 -31.09 -22.58 7.55
N SER A 268 -31.03 -21.97 6.36
CA SER A 268 -31.88 -22.33 5.23
C SER A 268 -31.54 -23.70 4.64
N MET A 269 -30.26 -24.06 4.60
CA MET A 269 -29.77 -25.34 4.09
C MET A 269 -30.24 -26.52 4.94
N SER A 270 -30.20 -26.39 6.26
CA SER A 270 -30.75 -27.41 7.17
C SER A 270 -32.22 -27.71 6.87
N GLY A 271 -33.01 -26.67 6.54
CA GLY A 271 -34.40 -26.83 6.10
C GLY A 271 -34.53 -27.57 4.76
N VAL A 272 -33.63 -27.32 3.81
CA VAL A 272 -33.60 -28.02 2.51
C VAL A 272 -33.23 -29.49 2.68
N VAL A 273 -32.24 -29.82 3.53
CA VAL A 273 -31.86 -31.21 3.85
C VAL A 273 -33.05 -31.96 4.45
N ALA A 274 -33.71 -31.37 5.46
CA ALA A 274 -34.87 -31.97 6.11
C ALA A 274 -36.02 -32.23 5.12
N ASN A 275 -36.40 -31.22 4.33
CA ASN A 275 -37.46 -31.34 3.33
C ASN A 275 -37.12 -32.36 2.24
N SER A 276 -35.87 -32.40 1.79
CA SER A 276 -35.43 -33.34 0.75
C SER A 276 -35.47 -34.78 1.28
N SER A 277 -35.01 -35.01 2.51
CA SER A 277 -35.10 -36.31 3.17
C SER A 277 -36.55 -36.78 3.35
N GLU A 278 -37.43 -35.91 3.85
CA GLU A 278 -38.86 -36.22 3.99
C GLU A 278 -39.52 -36.52 2.63
N SER A 279 -39.21 -35.71 1.61
CA SER A 279 -39.72 -35.90 0.25
C SER A 279 -39.23 -37.22 -0.37
N ALA A 280 -37.98 -37.63 -0.09
CA ALA A 280 -37.45 -38.92 -0.50
C ALA A 280 -38.20 -40.09 0.14
N GLU A 281 -38.47 -40.02 1.45
CA GLU A 281 -39.22 -41.03 2.21
C GLU A 281 -40.66 -41.14 1.71
N ARG A 282 -41.35 -40.01 1.58
CA ARG A 282 -42.72 -39.95 1.02
C ARG A 282 -42.77 -40.53 -0.38
N SER A 283 -41.83 -40.16 -1.26
CA SER A 283 -41.75 -40.71 -2.62
C SER A 283 -41.56 -42.23 -2.58
N SER A 284 -40.66 -42.73 -1.72
CA SER A 284 -40.45 -44.18 -1.57
C SER A 284 -41.73 -44.91 -1.13
N SER A 285 -42.47 -44.33 -0.19
CA SER A 285 -43.75 -44.87 0.28
C SER A 285 -44.81 -44.93 -0.84
N VAL A 286 -44.93 -43.86 -1.64
CA VAL A 286 -45.88 -43.83 -2.77
C VAL A 286 -45.46 -44.81 -3.88
N ALA A 287 -44.16 -44.99 -4.14
CA ALA A 287 -43.68 -46.00 -5.07
C ALA A 287 -44.06 -47.42 -4.61
N HIS A 288 -43.91 -47.73 -3.32
CA HIS A 288 -44.36 -48.99 -2.74
C HIS A 288 -45.86 -49.18 -2.85
N ALA A 289 -46.66 -48.17 -2.49
CA ALA A 289 -48.12 -48.23 -2.63
C ALA A 289 -48.56 -48.46 -4.09
N SER A 290 -47.86 -47.86 -5.06
CA SER A 290 -48.12 -48.06 -6.49
C SER A 290 -47.84 -49.50 -6.95
N LEU A 291 -46.82 -50.15 -6.36
CA LEU A 291 -46.53 -51.57 -6.61
C LEU A 291 -47.59 -52.49 -5.98
N ASP A 292 -48.05 -52.18 -4.78
CA ASP A 292 -49.14 -52.92 -4.12
C ASP A 292 -50.46 -52.79 -4.89
N ASP A 293 -50.78 -51.58 -5.37
CA ASP A 293 -51.91 -51.34 -6.25
C ASP A 293 -51.78 -52.13 -7.56
N ASN A 294 -50.57 -52.22 -8.12
CA ASN A 294 -50.32 -53.05 -9.30
C ASN A 294 -50.60 -54.54 -9.03
N GLN A 295 -50.19 -55.07 -7.87
CA GLN A 295 -50.52 -56.44 -7.49
C GLN A 295 -52.04 -56.66 -7.40
N GLN A 296 -52.79 -55.68 -6.91
CA GLN A 296 -54.25 -55.76 -6.86
C GLN A 296 -54.87 -55.74 -8.28
N VAL A 297 -54.33 -54.92 -9.19
CA VAL A 297 -54.72 -54.91 -10.61
C VAL A 297 -54.47 -56.27 -11.28
N LEU A 298 -53.33 -56.91 -10.99
CA LEU A 298 -53.03 -58.25 -11.51
C LEU A 298 -54.00 -59.32 -11.00
N LYS A 299 -54.50 -59.20 -9.76
CA LYS A 299 -55.58 -60.08 -9.25
C LYS A 299 -56.88 -59.89 -10.03
N VAL A 300 -57.27 -58.64 -10.28
CA VAL A 300 -58.47 -58.31 -11.09
C VAL A 300 -58.34 -58.87 -12.51
N MET A 301 -57.14 -58.87 -13.11
CA MET A 301 -56.92 -59.56 -14.38
C MET A 301 -57.15 -61.07 -14.29
N GLY A 302 -56.74 -61.70 -13.19
CA GLY A 302 -57.04 -63.11 -12.90
C GLY A 302 -58.54 -63.37 -12.84
N ASP A 303 -59.28 -62.54 -12.11
CA ASP A 303 -60.74 -62.63 -12.00
C ASP A 303 -61.44 -62.46 -13.36
N MET A 304 -60.93 -61.57 -14.22
CA MET A 304 -61.46 -61.39 -15.58
C MET A 304 -61.23 -62.62 -16.47
N ARG A 305 -60.09 -63.31 -16.32
CA ARG A 305 -59.85 -64.58 -17.03
C ARG A 305 -60.79 -65.68 -16.55
N LEU A 306 -61.00 -65.79 -15.25
CA LEU A 306 -61.97 -66.74 -14.68
C LEU A 306 -63.40 -66.45 -15.16
N LEU A 307 -63.77 -65.17 -15.28
CA LEU A 307 -65.06 -64.77 -15.83
C LEU A 307 -65.20 -65.14 -17.31
N GLU A 308 -64.14 -64.98 -18.11
CA GLU A 308 -64.13 -65.42 -19.50
C GLU A 308 -64.33 -66.93 -19.63
N GLU A 309 -63.63 -67.73 -18.81
CA GLU A 309 -63.79 -69.19 -18.75
C GLU A 309 -65.22 -69.59 -18.34
N GLU A 310 -65.81 -68.89 -17.38
CA GLU A 310 -67.18 -69.17 -16.93
C GLU A 310 -68.22 -68.83 -18.00
N ILE A 311 -68.04 -67.74 -18.75
CA ILE A 311 -68.90 -67.38 -19.89
C ILE A 311 -68.82 -68.46 -20.97
N ASP A 312 -67.62 -68.95 -21.29
CA ASP A 312 -67.43 -70.04 -22.26
C ASP A 312 -68.09 -71.34 -21.79
N ARG A 313 -68.03 -71.65 -20.49
CA ARG A 313 -68.70 -72.82 -19.92
C ARG A 313 -70.23 -72.70 -20.01
N VAL A 314 -70.79 -71.53 -19.69
CA VAL A 314 -72.23 -71.27 -19.83
C VAL A 314 -72.68 -71.34 -21.29
N ALA A 315 -71.86 -70.84 -22.22
CA ALA A 315 -72.14 -70.95 -23.66
C ALA A 315 -72.21 -72.42 -24.12
N SER A 316 -71.33 -73.30 -23.59
CA SER A 316 -71.38 -74.74 -23.85
C SER A 316 -72.68 -75.37 -23.35
N TYR A 317 -73.09 -75.08 -22.10
CA TYR A 317 -74.34 -75.62 -21.54
C TYR A 317 -75.58 -75.15 -22.31
N LEU A 318 -75.59 -73.91 -22.79
CA LEU A 318 -76.67 -73.41 -23.65
C LEU A 318 -76.67 -74.09 -25.03
N GLY A 319 -75.50 -74.42 -25.58
CA GLY A 319 -75.38 -75.22 -26.80
C GLY A 319 -75.99 -76.61 -26.66
N GLU A 320 -75.73 -77.29 -25.54
CA GLU A 320 -76.37 -78.57 -25.20
C GLU A 320 -77.88 -78.43 -25.05
N LEU A 321 -78.36 -77.39 -24.33
CA LEU A 321 -79.79 -77.11 -24.18
C LEU A 321 -80.48 -76.86 -25.53
N THR A 322 -79.84 -76.13 -26.46
CA THR A 322 -80.36 -75.95 -27.82
C THR A 322 -80.51 -77.29 -28.55
N GLN A 323 -79.58 -78.22 -28.36
CA GLN A 323 -79.65 -79.55 -28.96
C GLN A 323 -80.81 -80.36 -28.36
N ASP A 324 -80.99 -80.31 -27.04
CA ASP A 324 -82.10 -80.98 -26.34
C ASP A 324 -83.46 -80.42 -26.79
N VAL A 325 -83.61 -79.10 -26.89
CA VAL A 325 -84.84 -78.46 -27.38
C VAL A 325 -85.17 -78.91 -28.81
N LYS A 326 -84.17 -79.01 -29.69
CA LYS A 326 -84.37 -79.55 -31.05
C LYS A 326 -84.82 -81.00 -31.06
N ALA A 327 -84.25 -81.83 -30.19
CA ALA A 327 -84.62 -83.23 -30.06
C ALA A 327 -86.07 -83.40 -29.56
N VAL A 328 -86.48 -82.62 -28.55
CA VAL A 328 -87.86 -82.64 -28.04
C VAL A 328 -88.85 -82.15 -29.08
N THR A 329 -88.53 -81.08 -29.82
CA THR A 329 -89.37 -80.58 -30.92
C THR A 329 -89.59 -81.64 -32.00
N ALA A 330 -88.55 -82.41 -32.37
CA ALA A 330 -88.67 -83.51 -33.32
C ALA A 330 -89.58 -84.64 -32.81
N LEU A 331 -89.49 -84.98 -31.52
CA LEU A 331 -90.38 -85.97 -30.89
C LEU A 331 -91.83 -85.50 -30.88
N LEU A 332 -92.10 -84.22 -30.59
CA LEU A 332 -93.46 -83.66 -30.62
C LEU A 332 -94.06 -83.67 -32.02
N GLN A 333 -93.26 -83.38 -33.06
CA GLN A 333 -93.73 -83.51 -34.45
C GLN A 333 -94.15 -84.95 -34.77
N ALA A 334 -93.43 -85.95 -34.26
CA ALA A 334 -93.82 -87.35 -34.40
C ALA A 334 -95.13 -87.66 -33.63
N ILE A 335 -95.29 -87.16 -32.40
CA ILE A 335 -96.52 -87.34 -31.61
C ILE A 335 -97.71 -86.68 -32.29
N ARG A 336 -97.55 -85.45 -32.81
CA ARG A 336 -98.57 -84.76 -33.59
C ARG A 336 -98.98 -85.60 -34.81
N GLY A 337 -98.00 -86.15 -35.54
CA GLY A 337 -98.26 -87.06 -36.65
C GLY A 337 -99.05 -88.31 -36.24
N ILE A 338 -98.72 -88.93 -35.10
CA ILE A 338 -99.48 -90.06 -34.54
C ILE A 338 -100.90 -89.63 -34.14
N SER A 339 -101.05 -88.44 -33.56
CA SER A 339 -102.33 -87.89 -33.13
C SER A 339 -103.25 -87.60 -34.32
N GLU A 340 -102.73 -87.00 -35.38
CA GLU A 340 -103.44 -86.78 -36.64
C GLU A 340 -103.86 -88.10 -37.30
N GLN A 341 -102.96 -89.09 -37.33
CA GLN A 341 -103.28 -90.44 -37.80
C GLN A 341 -104.38 -91.10 -36.95
N THR A 342 -104.29 -90.97 -35.62
CA THR A 342 -105.28 -91.54 -34.69
C THR A 342 -106.63 -90.85 -34.85
N ASN A 343 -106.67 -89.53 -35.05
CA ASN A 343 -107.86 -88.76 -35.34
C ASN A 343 -108.51 -89.21 -36.67
N LEU A 344 -107.71 -89.45 -37.71
CA LEU A 344 -108.20 -89.98 -38.99
C LEU A 344 -108.73 -91.42 -38.89
N LEU A 345 -108.04 -92.29 -38.14
CA LEU A 345 -108.49 -93.66 -37.87
C LEU A 345 -109.80 -93.66 -37.08
N ALA A 346 -109.91 -92.81 -36.05
CA ALA A 346 -111.10 -92.66 -35.24
C ALA A 346 -112.27 -92.08 -36.04
N LEU A 347 -112.02 -91.12 -36.94
CA LEU A 347 -113.02 -90.60 -37.87
C LEU A 347 -113.54 -91.71 -38.80
N ASN A 348 -112.65 -92.52 -39.38
CA ASN A 348 -113.04 -93.65 -40.22
C ASN A 348 -113.85 -94.69 -39.43
N ALA A 349 -113.47 -94.96 -38.18
CA ALA A 349 -114.21 -95.86 -37.30
C ALA A 349 -115.59 -95.31 -36.91
N ALA A 350 -115.71 -94.00 -36.64
CA ALA A 350 -116.99 -93.34 -36.35
C ALA A 350 -117.93 -93.39 -37.57
N ILE A 351 -117.39 -93.18 -38.78
CA ILE A 351 -118.13 -93.31 -40.04
C ILE A 351 -118.66 -94.74 -40.20
N GLU A 352 -117.83 -95.76 -39.99
CA GLU A 352 -118.24 -97.17 -40.16
C GLU A 352 -119.20 -97.63 -39.05
N ALA A 353 -119.04 -97.12 -37.82
CA ALA A 353 -119.98 -97.34 -36.71
C ALA A 353 -121.36 -96.73 -36.99
N ALA A 354 -121.42 -95.52 -37.57
CA ALA A 354 -122.68 -94.91 -38.02
C ALA A 354 -123.34 -95.72 -39.15
N ARG A 355 -122.53 -96.36 -40.01
CA ARG A 355 -122.97 -97.21 -41.11
C ARG A 355 -123.62 -98.53 -40.64
N ALA A 356 -123.20 -99.05 -39.48
CA ALA A 356 -123.73 -100.26 -38.86
C ALA A 356 -125.04 -100.05 -38.06
N GLY A 357 -125.56 -98.82 -37.99
CA GLY A 357 -126.85 -98.51 -37.34
C GLY A 357 -126.87 -98.80 -35.83
N GLU A 358 -127.98 -99.35 -35.30
CA GLU A 358 -128.16 -99.64 -33.87
C GLU A 358 -127.09 -100.60 -33.29
N SER A 359 -126.54 -101.51 -34.11
CA SER A 359 -125.48 -102.43 -33.68
C SER A 359 -124.12 -101.76 -33.49
N GLY A 360 -123.90 -100.56 -34.08
CA GLY A 360 -122.65 -99.80 -34.03
C GLY A 360 -122.59 -98.74 -32.93
N ARG A 361 -123.68 -98.51 -32.17
CA ARG A 361 -123.76 -97.41 -31.18
C ARG A 361 -122.64 -97.40 -30.14
N GLY A 362 -122.28 -98.58 -29.60
CA GLY A 362 -121.18 -98.69 -28.64
C GLY A 362 -119.82 -98.35 -29.25
N PHE A 363 -119.59 -98.75 -30.51
CA PHE A 363 -118.37 -98.43 -31.25
C PHE A 363 -118.28 -96.96 -31.64
N ALA A 364 -119.42 -96.32 -31.98
CA ALA A 364 -119.46 -94.90 -32.31
C ALA A 364 -119.03 -94.03 -31.13
N VAL A 365 -119.50 -94.33 -29.91
CA VAL A 365 -119.10 -93.62 -28.68
C VAL A 365 -117.59 -93.77 -28.41
N VAL A 366 -117.04 -94.98 -28.59
CA VAL A 366 -115.59 -95.19 -28.43
C VAL A 366 -114.79 -94.45 -29.51
N ALA A 367 -115.26 -94.44 -30.76
CA ALA A 367 -114.60 -93.73 -31.85
C ALA A 367 -114.59 -92.21 -31.64
N ASP A 368 -115.70 -91.62 -31.18
CA ASP A 368 -115.77 -90.19 -30.84
C ASP A 368 -114.89 -89.84 -29.63
N GLU A 369 -114.79 -90.72 -28.63
CA GLU A 369 -113.89 -90.53 -27.48
C GLU A 369 -112.41 -90.61 -27.89
N VAL A 370 -112.04 -91.57 -28.74
CA VAL A 370 -110.66 -91.66 -29.30
C VAL A 370 -110.35 -90.44 -30.17
N ARG A 371 -111.32 -89.96 -30.94
CA ARG A 371 -111.18 -88.75 -31.76
C ARG A 371 -110.98 -87.51 -30.89
N ALA A 372 -111.78 -87.35 -29.82
CA ALA A 372 -111.63 -86.26 -28.86
C ALA A 372 -110.26 -86.33 -28.14
N LEU A 373 -109.79 -87.53 -27.80
CA LEU A 373 -108.47 -87.74 -27.19
C LEU A 373 -107.32 -87.39 -28.14
N ALA A 374 -107.44 -87.75 -29.41
CA ALA A 374 -106.48 -87.38 -30.46
C ALA A 374 -106.48 -85.87 -30.74
N GLN A 375 -107.64 -85.20 -30.73
CA GLN A 375 -107.68 -83.74 -30.84
C GLN A 375 -107.02 -83.07 -29.63
N ARG A 376 -107.37 -83.50 -28.40
CA ARG A 376 -106.73 -83.00 -27.17
C ARG A 376 -105.22 -83.24 -27.14
N THR A 377 -104.75 -84.36 -27.68
CA THR A 377 -103.32 -84.66 -27.81
C THR A 377 -102.65 -83.72 -28.81
N SER A 378 -103.28 -83.45 -29.96
CA SER A 378 -102.79 -82.46 -30.94
C SER A 378 -102.70 -81.05 -30.32
N ASP A 379 -103.77 -80.61 -29.67
CA ASP A 379 -103.83 -79.29 -29.03
C ASP A 379 -102.73 -79.16 -27.96
N SER A 380 -102.52 -80.22 -27.17
CA SER A 380 -101.43 -80.26 -26.18
C SER A 380 -100.04 -80.22 -26.83
N THR A 381 -99.84 -80.89 -27.96
CA THR A 381 -98.56 -80.81 -28.69
C THR A 381 -98.30 -79.43 -29.27
N ASP A 382 -99.33 -78.71 -29.72
CA ASP A 382 -99.22 -77.33 -30.22
C ASP A 382 -98.87 -76.35 -29.08
N GLU A 383 -99.49 -76.52 -27.91
CA GLU A 383 -99.14 -75.74 -26.72
C GLU A 383 -97.68 -75.97 -26.30
N ILE A 384 -97.21 -77.23 -26.24
CA ILE A 384 -95.81 -77.55 -25.90
C ILE A 384 -94.86 -77.00 -26.96
N GLN A 385 -95.21 -77.08 -28.24
CA GLN A 385 -94.38 -76.52 -29.32
C GLN A 385 -94.21 -75.00 -29.17
N THR A 386 -95.29 -74.28 -28.87
CA THR A 386 -95.23 -72.83 -28.58
C THR A 386 -94.29 -72.52 -27.41
N VAL A 387 -94.29 -73.36 -26.36
CA VAL A 387 -93.37 -73.22 -25.22
C VAL A 387 -91.93 -73.45 -25.64
N LEU A 388 -91.65 -74.45 -26.47
CA LEU A 388 -90.29 -74.74 -26.98
C LEU A 388 -89.77 -73.67 -27.93
N GLU A 389 -90.61 -73.10 -28.80
CA GLU A 389 -90.22 -71.99 -29.67
C GLU A 389 -89.83 -70.74 -28.85
N ARG A 390 -90.59 -70.46 -27.78
CA ARG A 390 -90.23 -69.40 -26.82
C ARG A 390 -88.94 -69.73 -26.07
N LEU A 391 -88.72 -70.98 -25.71
CA LEU A 391 -87.49 -71.44 -25.04
C LEU A 391 -86.28 -71.28 -25.95
N ASP A 392 -86.35 -71.73 -27.21
CA ASP A 392 -85.30 -71.58 -28.22
C ASP A 392 -84.96 -70.09 -28.45
N SER A 393 -85.99 -69.25 -28.64
CA SER A 393 -85.79 -67.79 -28.75
C SER A 393 -85.10 -67.20 -27.51
N SER A 394 -85.44 -67.68 -26.31
CA SER A 394 -84.78 -67.24 -25.07
C SER A 394 -83.33 -67.68 -25.02
N VAL A 395 -83.01 -68.92 -25.41
CA VAL A 395 -81.64 -69.43 -25.45
C VAL A 395 -80.78 -68.63 -26.43
N VAL A 396 -81.29 -68.36 -27.65
CA VAL A 396 -80.57 -67.53 -28.64
C VAL A 396 -80.26 -66.13 -28.10
N LYS A 397 -81.23 -65.48 -27.44
CA LYS A 397 -81.00 -64.18 -26.80
C LYS A 397 -79.97 -64.26 -25.68
N THR A 398 -79.99 -65.31 -24.87
CA THR A 398 -78.99 -65.52 -23.81
C THR A 398 -77.60 -65.73 -24.39
N VAL A 399 -77.43 -66.52 -25.46
CA VAL A 399 -76.15 -66.70 -26.15
C VAL A 399 -75.62 -65.38 -26.71
N GLN A 400 -76.47 -64.57 -27.35
CA GLN A 400 -76.07 -63.24 -27.83
C GLN A 400 -75.63 -62.31 -26.69
N ALA A 401 -76.33 -62.33 -25.55
CA ALA A 401 -75.95 -61.57 -24.38
C ALA A 401 -74.61 -62.05 -23.78
N MET A 402 -74.36 -63.36 -23.78
CA MET A 402 -73.08 -63.95 -23.33
C MET A 402 -71.92 -63.58 -24.25
N GLU A 403 -72.08 -63.61 -25.57
CA GLU A 403 -71.05 -63.17 -26.53
C GLU A 403 -70.70 -61.69 -26.34
N SER A 404 -71.71 -60.83 -26.16
CA SER A 404 -71.49 -59.43 -25.81
C SER A 404 -70.75 -59.27 -24.47
N GLY A 405 -71.12 -60.07 -23.47
CA GLY A 405 -70.44 -60.15 -22.18
C GLY A 405 -68.97 -60.57 -22.29
N LYS A 406 -68.66 -61.54 -23.15
CA LYS A 406 -67.29 -62.00 -23.44
C LYS A 406 -66.46 -60.88 -24.08
N GLN A 407 -67.00 -60.22 -25.10
CA GLN A 407 -66.33 -59.09 -25.76
C GLN A 407 -66.09 -57.91 -24.81
N GLN A 408 -67.03 -57.64 -23.89
CA GLN A 408 -66.85 -56.62 -22.85
C GLN A 408 -65.76 -57.02 -21.86
N THR A 409 -65.73 -58.28 -21.43
CA THR A 409 -64.72 -58.82 -20.50
C THR A 409 -63.33 -58.76 -21.12
N THR A 410 -63.18 -59.13 -22.39
CA THR A 410 -61.91 -59.04 -23.14
C THR A 410 -61.41 -57.59 -23.22
N ARG A 411 -62.30 -56.63 -23.53
CA ARG A 411 -61.95 -55.21 -23.57
C ARG A 411 -61.54 -54.69 -22.19
N ASN A 412 -62.27 -55.08 -21.14
CA ASN A 412 -61.93 -54.71 -19.77
C ASN A 412 -60.56 -55.27 -19.38
N ALA A 413 -60.25 -56.54 -19.70
CA ALA A 413 -58.94 -57.14 -19.44
C ALA A 413 -57.79 -56.37 -20.12
N ALA A 414 -57.97 -55.95 -21.37
CA ALA A 414 -56.99 -55.12 -22.07
C ALA A 414 -56.79 -53.74 -21.43
N GLN A 415 -57.87 -53.11 -20.96
CA GLN A 415 -57.79 -51.84 -20.24
C GLN A 415 -57.07 -51.99 -18.89
N VAL A 416 -57.35 -53.07 -18.16
CA VAL A 416 -56.71 -53.37 -16.86
C VAL A 416 -55.21 -53.62 -17.05
N MET A 417 -54.78 -54.32 -18.10
CA MET A 417 -53.36 -54.47 -18.45
C MET A 417 -52.68 -53.10 -18.67
N ALA A 418 -53.29 -52.22 -19.46
CA ALA A 418 -52.74 -50.89 -19.70
C ALA A 418 -52.65 -50.05 -18.40
N VAL A 419 -53.53 -50.27 -17.44
CA VAL A 419 -53.44 -49.65 -16.10
C VAL A 419 -52.27 -50.22 -15.31
N SER A 420 -52.03 -51.54 -15.34
CA SER A 420 -50.87 -52.18 -14.70
C SER A 420 -49.55 -51.62 -15.24
N ASP A 421 -49.39 -51.55 -16.57
CA ASP A 421 -48.16 -51.00 -17.19
C ASP A 421 -47.91 -49.54 -16.76
N ARG A 422 -48.97 -48.72 -16.72
CA ARG A 422 -48.89 -47.32 -16.28
C ARG A 422 -48.55 -47.20 -14.80
N MET A 423 -49.05 -48.11 -13.93
CA MET A 423 -48.68 -48.11 -12.51
C MET A 423 -47.22 -48.50 -12.30
N ALA A 424 -46.73 -49.49 -13.04
CA ALA A 424 -45.31 -49.87 -12.99
C ALA A 424 -44.40 -48.71 -13.41
N SER A 425 -44.71 -48.05 -14.52
CA SER A 425 -43.98 -46.86 -14.99
C SER A 425 -44.00 -45.72 -13.96
N ARG A 426 -45.15 -45.44 -13.34
CA ARG A 426 -45.25 -44.42 -12.29
C ARG A 426 -44.43 -44.76 -11.06
N ALA A 427 -44.41 -46.03 -10.63
CA ALA A 427 -43.60 -46.45 -9.50
C ALA A 427 -42.10 -46.21 -9.76
N GLU A 428 -41.64 -46.47 -10.99
CA GLU A 428 -40.26 -46.19 -11.42
C GLU A 428 -39.94 -44.69 -11.41
N GLU A 429 -40.81 -43.86 -12.01
CA GLU A 429 -40.67 -42.40 -12.00
C GLU A 429 -40.60 -41.83 -10.57
N ILE A 430 -41.46 -42.30 -9.66
CA ILE A 430 -41.49 -41.87 -8.26
C ILE A 430 -40.22 -42.33 -7.52
N SER A 431 -39.72 -43.54 -7.81
CA SER A 431 -38.45 -44.03 -7.26
C SER A 431 -37.27 -43.14 -7.68
N GLN A 432 -37.28 -42.66 -8.93
CA GLN A 432 -36.30 -41.71 -9.42
C GLN A 432 -36.39 -40.35 -8.71
N VAL A 433 -37.60 -39.85 -8.44
CA VAL A 433 -37.80 -38.65 -7.60
C VAL A 433 -37.24 -38.85 -6.19
N SER A 434 -37.46 -40.02 -5.57
CA SER A 434 -36.87 -40.37 -4.28
C SER A 434 -35.33 -40.32 -4.32
N SER A 435 -34.72 -40.80 -5.40
CA SER A 435 -33.27 -40.74 -5.60
C SER A 435 -32.74 -39.32 -5.79
N TRP A 436 -33.44 -38.47 -6.53
CA TRP A 436 -33.05 -37.06 -6.70
C TRP A 436 -33.14 -36.28 -5.40
N ASN A 437 -34.18 -36.51 -4.60
CA ASN A 437 -34.30 -35.89 -3.29
C ASN A 437 -33.18 -36.30 -2.34
N ARG A 438 -32.75 -37.57 -2.32
CA ARG A 438 -31.55 -37.98 -1.56
C ARG A 438 -30.29 -37.27 -2.05
N SER A 439 -30.09 -37.20 -3.37
CA SER A 439 -28.93 -36.53 -3.95
C SER A 439 -28.92 -35.02 -3.64
N ALA A 440 -30.10 -34.38 -3.59
CA ALA A 440 -30.25 -32.99 -3.19
C ALA A 440 -29.86 -32.79 -1.72
N ALA A 441 -30.31 -33.67 -0.81
CA ALA A 441 -29.91 -33.63 0.60
C ALA A 441 -28.40 -33.78 0.76
N ASP A 442 -27.78 -34.74 0.08
CA ASP A 442 -26.33 -34.97 0.12
C ASP A 442 -25.54 -33.75 -0.40
N ALA A 443 -25.96 -33.20 -1.55
CA ALA A 443 -25.33 -32.03 -2.14
C ALA A 443 -25.47 -30.78 -1.25
N THR A 444 -26.61 -30.60 -0.58
CA THR A 444 -26.80 -29.52 0.39
C THR A 444 -25.92 -29.73 1.64
N GLY A 445 -25.74 -30.96 2.12
CA GLY A 445 -24.80 -31.24 3.22
C GLY A 445 -23.35 -30.88 2.89
N GLU A 446 -22.89 -31.12 1.66
CA GLU A 446 -21.55 -30.69 1.21
C GLU A 446 -21.44 -29.15 1.13
N GLN A 447 -22.52 -28.49 0.70
CA GLN A 447 -22.57 -27.01 0.67
C GLN A 447 -22.54 -26.41 2.09
N GLU A 448 -23.17 -27.04 3.08
CA GLU A 448 -23.08 -26.64 4.49
C GLU A 448 -21.63 -26.66 4.98
N HIS A 449 -20.89 -27.75 4.70
CA HIS A 449 -19.47 -27.85 5.05
C HIS A 449 -18.63 -26.74 4.42
N THR A 450 -18.85 -26.47 3.12
CA THR A 450 -18.13 -25.40 2.40
C THR A 450 -18.44 -24.02 3.02
N LEU A 451 -19.69 -23.76 3.39
CA LEU A 451 -20.09 -22.50 4.03
C LEU A 451 -19.52 -22.35 5.44
N GLN A 452 -19.36 -23.43 6.20
CA GLN A 452 -18.68 -23.40 7.49
C GLN A 452 -17.22 -22.98 7.34
N GLN A 453 -16.50 -23.55 6.36
CA GLN A 453 -15.12 -23.15 6.05
C GLN A 453 -15.03 -21.68 5.64
N MET A 454 -15.96 -21.20 4.82
CA MET A 454 -16.04 -19.76 4.50
C MET A 454 -16.27 -18.91 5.75
N GLY A 455 -17.04 -19.40 6.73
CA GLY A 455 -17.22 -18.73 8.02
C GLY A 455 -15.90 -18.55 8.78
N GLU A 456 -15.08 -19.60 8.83
CA GLU A 456 -13.74 -19.56 9.45
C GLU A 456 -12.81 -18.58 8.73
N GLU A 457 -12.79 -18.58 7.39
CA GLU A 457 -12.01 -17.63 6.60
C GLU A 457 -12.44 -16.17 6.83
N ILE A 458 -13.74 -15.92 7.04
CA ILE A 458 -14.24 -14.58 7.37
C ILE A 458 -13.76 -14.13 8.74
N GLU A 459 -13.71 -15.03 9.72
CA GLU A 459 -13.19 -14.73 11.06
C GLU A 459 -11.68 -14.44 11.04
N GLU A 460 -10.90 -15.24 10.31
CA GLU A 460 -9.47 -14.99 10.10
C GLU A 460 -9.22 -13.65 9.40
N ASN A 461 -10.00 -13.34 8.37
CA ASN A 461 -9.92 -12.06 7.68
C ASN A 461 -10.27 -10.89 8.63
N THR A 462 -11.28 -11.07 9.49
CA THR A 462 -11.64 -10.05 10.50
C THR A 462 -10.47 -9.79 11.45
N SER A 463 -9.85 -10.84 11.99
CA SER A 463 -8.66 -10.72 12.85
C SER A 463 -7.49 -10.02 12.14
N THR A 464 -7.25 -10.37 10.87
CA THR A 464 -6.21 -9.74 10.05
C THR A 464 -6.46 -8.24 9.87
N VAL A 465 -7.72 -7.85 9.66
CA VAL A 465 -8.11 -6.43 9.52
C VAL A 465 -7.94 -5.67 10.84
N GLU A 466 -8.21 -6.28 11.99
CA GLU A 466 -7.95 -5.66 13.30
C GLU A 466 -6.46 -5.42 13.53
N VAL A 467 -5.61 -6.40 13.20
CA VAL A 467 -4.15 -6.24 13.26
C VAL A 467 -3.69 -5.12 12.33
N LEU A 468 -4.24 -5.06 11.11
CA LEU A 468 -3.93 -3.99 10.16
C LEU A 468 -4.33 -2.62 10.73
N ASN A 469 -5.50 -2.51 11.36
CA ASN A 469 -5.94 -1.27 12.01
C ASN A 469 -4.98 -0.83 13.13
N GLY A 470 -4.46 -1.77 13.93
CA GLY A 470 -3.42 -1.48 14.92
C GLY A 470 -2.14 -0.94 14.29
N ARG A 471 -1.65 -1.58 13.23
CA ARG A 471 -0.46 -1.12 12.48
C ARG A 471 -0.67 0.26 11.84
N MET A 472 -1.89 0.59 11.42
CA MET A 472 -2.20 1.91 10.89
C MET A 472 -2.08 3.01 11.94
N GLN A 473 -2.45 2.73 13.20
CA GLN A 473 -2.26 3.68 14.29
C GLN A 473 -0.76 3.94 14.57
N GLU A 474 0.06 2.89 14.52
CA GLU A 474 1.52 3.02 14.63
C GLU A 474 2.10 3.87 13.48
N LEU A 475 1.65 3.65 12.24
CA LEU A 475 2.09 4.42 11.07
C LEU A 475 1.76 5.91 11.21
N ILE A 476 0.55 6.24 11.69
CA ILE A 476 0.14 7.63 11.94
C ILE A 476 1.02 8.24 13.05
N GLY A 477 1.35 7.49 14.09
CA GLY A 477 2.30 7.93 15.13
C GLY A 477 3.69 8.24 14.55
N GLN A 478 4.23 7.35 13.70
CA GLN A 478 5.52 7.57 13.02
C GLN A 478 5.48 8.78 12.07
N ALA A 479 4.36 9.03 11.39
CA ALA A 479 4.20 10.22 10.57
C ALA A 479 4.29 11.50 11.43
N GLN A 480 3.66 11.52 12.61
CA GLN A 480 3.77 12.65 13.55
C GLN A 480 5.22 12.89 14.00
N GLU A 481 5.96 11.83 14.33
CA GLU A 481 7.39 11.95 14.68
C GLU A 481 8.22 12.53 13.51
N LEU A 482 7.91 12.16 12.26
CA LEU A 482 8.56 12.72 11.08
C LEU A 482 8.22 14.21 10.89
N ALA A 483 6.98 14.63 11.16
CA ALA A 483 6.61 16.05 11.14
C ALA A 483 7.39 16.85 12.18
N GLU A 484 7.50 16.34 13.41
CA GLU A 484 8.29 16.98 14.46
C GLU A 484 9.77 17.07 14.09
N LEU A 485 10.32 16.02 13.50
CA LEU A 485 11.70 16.01 13.01
C LEU A 485 11.91 17.00 11.85
N ALA A 486 10.97 17.08 10.92
CA ALA A 486 10.98 18.06 9.84
C ALA A 486 11.05 19.49 10.38
N GLU A 487 10.22 19.80 11.38
CA GLU A 487 10.17 21.11 12.01
C GLU A 487 11.46 21.44 12.77
N LEU A 488 12.07 20.45 13.42
CA LEU A 488 13.37 20.58 14.06
C LEU A 488 14.47 20.92 13.04
N TYR A 489 14.57 20.18 11.93
CA TYR A 489 15.53 20.47 10.86
C TYR A 489 15.27 21.83 10.22
N ARG A 490 14.01 22.19 9.99
CA ARG A 490 13.62 23.51 9.46
C ARG A 490 14.11 24.63 10.37
N THR A 491 13.84 24.51 11.67
CA THR A 491 14.27 25.50 12.68
C THR A 491 15.80 25.61 12.75
N GLN A 492 16.51 24.47 12.68
CA GLN A 492 17.97 24.48 12.67
C GLN A 492 18.54 25.09 11.38
N ALA A 493 17.91 24.84 10.24
CA ALA A 493 18.30 25.41 8.96
C ALA A 493 18.06 26.93 8.93
N GLU A 494 16.90 27.39 9.40
CA GLU A 494 16.52 28.81 9.47
C GLU A 494 17.36 29.62 10.46
N ARG A 495 18.06 28.96 11.39
CA ARG A 495 18.98 29.64 12.32
C ARG A 495 20.06 30.41 11.59
N PHE A 496 20.51 29.91 10.43
CA PHE A 496 21.52 30.58 9.62
C PHE A 496 20.93 30.98 8.27
N ARG A 497 21.12 32.25 7.91
CA ARG A 497 20.86 32.70 6.55
C ARG A 497 21.98 32.16 5.65
N VAL A 498 21.60 31.56 4.54
CA VAL A 498 22.50 30.95 3.56
C VAL A 498 22.56 31.77 2.30
#